data_AF-A0A6P0XRG4-F1
#
_entry.id   AF-A0A6P0XRG4-F1
#
_cell.length_a   1.000
_cell.length_b   1.000
_cell.length_c   1.000
_cell.angle_alpha   90.00
_cell.angle_beta   90.00
_cell.angle_gamma   90.00
#
_symmetry.space_group_name_H-M   'P 1'
#
loop_
_entity.id
_entity.type
_entity.pdbx_description
1 polymer ?
#
loop_
_entity_poly.entity_id
_entity_poly.type
_entity_poly.pdbx_seq_one_letter_code
_entity_poly.pdbx_strand_id
1 'polypeptide(L)'
;MVYIPIACLTGCLVIAQKKLSLRTKFIICFCLCTVSTFSYANGMLTWVLVFPALTILASGKFEEVFTKNIWIIIGGLLGLVANLVVYFYDYQKPDKHPSFLSAIAHPVETVHYFLAFLGAPLGFENLTVATIVGGLVFGFWLFLGWKFFWLVKTDFLLLHRLIGWLIIGVYGIISGAVTAVGRVGFGVEQSLAPRYTAFSLYLMVSLVYLLAIFLQLASQKTNQTKLIKYTSYFLVSVFVLLHINTTINAVERMSDRRVILLQSKACLLAINVIPQNECLVTKRNPEPLIKTANILDKLGFLQPGLIKSKNIQDIAGETETDVIYGYFDTVNKIDYRTYVANGWAILPERNEVADGVILTYENTEGEDIIFKLINQRMPRPSVREYFDNSSYLDSGWQKSFTVEEIPQGRVKVKAWAFDTETAKAFLLNQTQIVN
;
A
#
# COMPACT_ATOMS: atom_id res chain seq x y z
N MET A 1 1.81 2.60 10.67
CA MET A 1 2.39 3.96 10.83
C MET A 1 1.63 5.04 10.05
N VAL A 2 1.32 4.84 8.75
CA VAL A 2 0.70 5.86 7.88
C VAL A 2 -0.62 6.47 8.41
N TYR A 3 -1.44 5.69 9.13
CA TYR A 3 -2.73 6.15 9.68
C TYR A 3 -2.64 6.82 11.06
N ILE A 4 -1.47 6.84 11.72
CA ILE A 4 -1.34 7.46 13.05
C ILE A 4 -1.59 8.97 12.99
N PRO A 5 -1.00 9.74 12.04
CA PRO A 5 -1.22 11.18 11.96
C PRO A 5 -2.68 11.61 11.88
N ILE A 6 -3.48 10.92 11.05
CA ILE A 6 -4.89 11.24 10.93
C ILE A 6 -5.68 10.79 12.17
N ALA A 7 -5.34 9.66 12.79
CA ALA A 7 -5.95 9.27 14.06
C ALA A 7 -5.69 10.31 15.15
N CYS A 8 -4.48 10.87 15.21
CA CYS A 8 -4.16 12.00 16.08
C CYS A 8 -4.96 13.26 15.71
N LEU A 9 -5.06 13.61 14.41
CA LEU A 9 -5.82 14.78 13.95
C LEU A 9 -7.30 14.69 14.34
N THR A 10 -7.96 13.56 14.03
CA THR A 10 -9.38 13.35 14.36
C THR A 10 -9.58 13.23 15.87
N GLY A 11 -8.65 12.60 16.60
CA GLY A 11 -8.61 12.57 18.06
C GLY A 11 -8.59 13.99 18.66
N CYS A 12 -7.73 14.87 18.15
CA CYS A 12 -7.68 16.28 18.56
C CYS A 12 -9.02 17.00 18.31
N LEU A 13 -9.66 16.78 17.16
CA LEU A 13 -10.97 17.37 16.84
C LEU A 13 -12.07 16.88 17.78
N VAL A 14 -12.07 15.59 18.15
CA VAL A 14 -13.00 15.04 19.14
C VAL A 14 -12.76 15.66 20.53
N ILE A 15 -11.50 15.76 20.96
CA ILE A 15 -11.12 16.37 22.24
C ILE A 15 -11.53 17.85 22.29
N ALA A 16 -11.39 18.58 21.18
CA ALA A 16 -11.80 19.98 21.09
C ALA A 16 -13.29 20.17 21.41
N GLN A 17 -14.15 19.18 21.14
CA GLN A 17 -15.59 19.22 21.40
C GLN A 17 -16.00 18.72 22.79
N LYS A 18 -15.11 18.07 23.55
CA LYS A 18 -15.42 17.57 24.90
C LYS A 18 -15.55 18.70 25.92
N LYS A 19 -16.28 18.45 27.01
CA LYS A 19 -16.41 19.35 28.17
C LYS A 19 -15.18 19.28 29.09
N LEU A 20 -14.01 19.63 28.54
CA LEU A 20 -12.74 19.70 29.26
C LEU A 20 -12.28 21.16 29.36
N SER A 21 -11.42 21.45 30.35
CA SER A 21 -10.77 22.76 30.43
C SER A 21 -9.95 23.03 29.17
N LEU A 22 -9.86 24.30 28.75
CA LEU A 22 -9.13 24.68 27.54
C LEU A 22 -7.64 24.32 27.62
N ARG A 23 -7.04 24.45 28.81
CA ARG A 23 -5.64 24.03 29.06
C ARG A 23 -5.45 22.52 28.90
N THR A 24 -6.39 21.72 29.41
CA THR A 24 -6.36 20.26 29.25
C THR A 24 -6.47 19.87 27.78
N LYS A 25 -7.39 20.49 27.03
CA LYS A 25 -7.51 20.27 25.58
C LYS A 25 -6.22 20.59 24.86
N PHE A 26 -5.62 21.75 25.16
CA PHE A 26 -4.34 22.17 24.58
C PHE A 26 -3.24 21.13 24.83
N ILE A 27 -3.06 20.68 26.07
CA ILE A 27 -2.02 19.70 26.43
C ILE A 27 -2.24 18.36 25.70
N ILE A 28 -3.46 17.84 25.67
CA ILE A 28 -3.77 16.59 24.97
C ILE A 28 -3.48 16.73 23.47
N CYS A 29 -3.95 17.81 22.85
CA CYS A 29 -3.70 18.08 21.43
C CYS A 29 -2.20 18.22 21.14
N PHE A 30 -1.44 18.85 22.03
CA PHE A 30 0.00 18.98 21.93
C PHE A 30 0.69 17.61 21.92
N CYS A 31 0.36 16.74 22.90
CA CYS A 31 0.91 15.39 22.96
C CYS A 31 0.57 14.57 21.71
N LEU A 32 -0.68 14.64 21.23
CA LEU A 32 -1.10 13.95 20.01
C LEU A 32 -0.37 14.46 18.76
N CYS A 33 -0.13 15.77 18.64
CA CYS A 33 0.64 16.32 17.53
C CYS A 33 2.12 15.89 17.59
N THR A 34 2.71 15.75 18.78
CA THR A 34 4.06 15.16 18.94
C THR A 34 4.10 13.70 18.49
N VAL A 35 3.16 12.86 18.96
CA VAL A 35 3.07 11.46 18.53
C VAL A 35 2.91 11.36 17.02
N SER A 36 2.06 12.21 16.45
CA SER A 36 1.84 12.32 15.01
C SER A 36 3.13 12.62 14.24
N THR A 37 3.90 13.65 14.65
CA THR A 37 5.17 14.04 14.01
C THR A 37 6.19 12.90 13.97
N PHE A 38 6.36 12.16 15.07
CA PHE A 38 7.33 11.06 15.14
C PHE A 38 6.80 9.72 14.59
N SER A 39 5.55 9.68 14.12
CA SER A 39 4.97 8.48 13.49
C SER A 39 5.09 8.51 11.95
N TYR A 40 4.95 9.69 11.34
CA TYR A 40 5.09 9.89 9.90
C TYR A 40 5.28 11.38 9.57
N ALA A 41 6.01 11.72 8.51
CA ALA A 41 6.34 13.12 8.17
C ALA A 41 5.09 14.02 8.01
N ASN A 42 4.00 13.51 7.42
CA ASN A 42 2.72 14.23 7.31
C ASN A 42 2.12 14.60 8.67
N GLY A 43 2.60 14.01 9.77
CA GLY A 43 2.21 14.36 11.12
C GLY A 43 2.59 15.77 11.53
N MET A 44 3.63 16.36 10.94
CA MET A 44 3.99 17.78 11.15
C MET A 44 2.84 18.72 10.77
N LEU A 45 2.01 18.34 9.80
CA LEU A 45 0.85 19.14 9.37
C LEU A 45 -0.20 19.29 10.49
N THR A 46 -0.27 18.33 11.42
CA THR A 46 -1.27 18.36 12.49
C THR A 46 -1.14 19.59 13.38
N TRP A 47 0.07 20.09 13.62
CA TRP A 47 0.29 21.33 14.37
C TRP A 47 -0.37 22.54 13.72
N VAL A 48 -0.19 22.72 12.41
CA VAL A 48 -0.73 23.87 11.67
C VAL A 48 -2.25 23.79 11.53
N LEU A 49 -2.84 22.59 11.66
CA LEU A 49 -4.26 22.37 11.50
C LEU A 49 -5.04 22.37 12.81
N VAL A 50 -4.55 21.64 13.82
CA VAL A 50 -5.25 21.41 15.10
C VAL A 50 -5.37 22.69 15.90
N PHE A 51 -4.30 23.48 16.03
CA PHE A 51 -4.32 24.64 16.92
C PHE A 51 -5.24 25.76 16.42
N PRO A 52 -5.26 26.11 15.11
CA PRO A 52 -6.31 26.99 14.58
C PRO A 52 -7.72 26.44 14.78
N ALA A 53 -7.94 25.13 14.61
CA ALA A 53 -9.22 24.48 14.90
C ALA A 53 -9.67 24.70 16.33
N LEU A 54 -8.75 24.43 17.27
CA LEU A 54 -9.01 24.48 18.69
C LEU A 54 -9.32 25.91 19.12
N THR A 55 -8.59 26.89 18.58
CA THR A 55 -8.86 28.31 18.80
C THR A 55 -10.23 28.73 18.29
N ILE A 56 -10.62 28.30 17.09
CA ILE A 56 -11.95 28.57 16.52
C ILE A 56 -13.05 27.95 17.39
N LEU A 57 -12.91 26.67 17.76
CA LEU A 57 -13.87 25.95 18.59
C LEU A 57 -13.94 26.43 20.04
N ALA A 58 -12.92 27.15 20.51
CA ALA A 58 -12.88 27.78 21.83
C ALA A 58 -13.42 29.22 21.83
N SER A 59 -13.75 29.77 20.67
CA SER A 59 -14.19 31.16 20.49
C SER A 59 -15.69 31.20 20.16
N GLY A 60 -16.40 32.24 20.61
CA GLY A 60 -17.80 32.48 20.23
C GLY A 60 -17.97 33.38 19.02
N LYS A 61 -16.94 34.17 18.69
CA LYS A 61 -16.90 35.13 17.58
C LYS A 61 -15.49 35.19 16.99
N PHE A 62 -15.37 35.71 15.77
CA PHE A 62 -14.06 35.89 15.11
C PHE A 62 -13.07 36.75 15.90
N GLU A 63 -13.56 37.81 16.57
CA GLU A 63 -12.70 38.72 17.33
C GLU A 63 -11.99 38.02 18.50
N GLU A 64 -12.66 37.07 19.16
CA GLU A 64 -12.12 36.31 20.29
C GLU A 64 -10.96 35.39 19.89
N VAL A 65 -10.90 34.97 18.61
CA VAL A 65 -9.82 34.13 18.07
C VAL A 65 -8.48 34.86 18.19
N PHE A 66 -8.45 36.15 17.86
CA PHE A 66 -7.23 36.96 17.81
C PHE A 66 -6.93 37.72 19.10
N THR A 67 -7.94 37.95 19.94
CA THR A 67 -7.77 38.69 21.21
C THR A 67 -7.58 37.77 22.41
N LYS A 68 -8.50 36.82 22.62
CA LYS A 68 -8.55 35.99 23.84
C LYS A 68 -7.79 34.67 23.69
N ASN A 69 -7.91 34.02 22.53
CA ASN A 69 -7.48 32.64 22.34
C ASN A 69 -6.21 32.48 21.48
N ILE A 70 -5.60 33.59 21.05
CA ILE A 70 -4.42 33.60 20.17
C ILE A 70 -3.22 32.83 20.76
N TRP A 71 -3.12 32.76 22.09
CA TRP A 71 -2.08 32.02 22.81
C TRP A 71 -2.06 30.52 22.45
N ILE A 72 -3.19 29.94 22.02
CA ILE A 72 -3.28 28.54 21.56
C ILE A 72 -2.49 28.36 20.26
N ILE A 73 -2.62 29.30 19.32
CA ILE A 73 -1.90 29.26 18.05
C ILE A 73 -0.41 29.47 18.30
N ILE A 74 -0.05 30.45 19.12
CA ILE A 74 1.34 30.73 19.48
C ILE A 74 1.97 29.51 20.17
N GLY A 75 1.30 28.94 21.17
CA GLY A 75 1.78 27.74 21.87
C GLY A 75 1.90 26.53 20.95
N GLY A 76 0.98 26.35 20.02
CA GLY A 76 1.06 25.32 18.98
C GLY A 76 2.25 25.51 18.04
N LEU A 77 2.52 26.75 17.60
CA LEU A 77 3.67 27.08 16.76
C LEU A 77 5.00 26.86 17.49
N LEU A 78 5.10 27.24 18.76
CA LEU A 78 6.29 26.96 19.58
C LEU A 78 6.51 25.45 19.73
N GLY A 79 5.44 24.68 19.94
CA GLY A 79 5.49 23.22 19.97
C GLY A 79 5.95 22.60 18.65
N LEU A 80 5.44 23.11 17.52
CA LEU A 80 5.87 22.70 16.19
C LEU A 80 7.36 22.95 16.01
N VAL A 81 7.84 24.17 16.29
CA VAL A 81 9.27 24.51 16.15
C VAL A 81 10.15 23.59 17.01
N ALA A 82 9.78 23.37 18.28
CA ALA A 82 10.51 22.46 19.15
C ALA A 82 10.56 21.03 18.59
N ASN A 83 9.44 20.50 18.08
CA ASN A 83 9.41 19.16 17.50
C ASN A 83 10.19 19.08 16.18
N LEU A 84 10.19 20.13 15.34
CA LEU A 84 10.97 20.18 14.11
C LEU A 84 12.47 20.20 14.41
N VAL A 85 12.91 20.96 15.41
CA VAL A 85 14.32 20.98 15.86
C VAL A 85 14.77 19.58 16.28
N VAL A 86 13.95 18.87 17.06
CA VAL A 86 14.26 17.49 17.48
C VAL A 86 14.19 16.52 16.29
N TYR A 87 13.16 16.62 15.45
CA TYR A 87 12.96 15.72 14.30
C TYR A 87 14.10 15.81 13.28
N PHE A 88 14.61 17.02 13.04
CA PHE A 88 15.69 17.27 12.08
C PHE A 88 17.08 17.28 12.72
N TYR A 89 17.20 16.95 14.01
CA TYR A 89 18.49 16.79 14.66
C TYR A 89 19.29 15.68 13.98
N ASP A 90 20.46 16.03 13.42
CA ASP A 90 21.33 15.15 12.63
C ASP A 90 20.64 14.46 11.44
N TYR A 91 19.63 15.12 10.83
CA TYR A 91 18.96 14.59 9.65
C TYR A 91 19.86 14.64 8.42
N GLN A 92 20.17 13.46 7.86
CA GLN A 92 20.92 13.31 6.63
C GLN A 92 19.98 12.96 5.47
N LYS A 93 19.91 13.84 4.47
CA LYS A 93 19.10 13.61 3.27
C LYS A 93 19.72 12.47 2.44
N PRO A 94 18.97 11.43 2.05
CA PRO A 94 19.50 10.40 1.15
C PRO A 94 19.80 10.92 -0.26
N ASP A 95 20.93 10.55 -0.84
CA ASP A 95 21.40 11.04 -2.16
C ASP A 95 20.41 10.76 -3.30
N LYS A 96 19.66 9.66 -3.20
CA LYS A 96 18.70 9.20 -4.23
C LYS A 96 17.34 9.89 -4.17
N HIS A 97 17.15 10.85 -3.24
CA HIS A 97 15.90 11.60 -3.15
C HIS A 97 15.94 12.88 -4.01
N PRO A 98 14.89 13.15 -4.80
CA PRO A 98 14.75 14.37 -5.60
C PRO A 98 15.05 15.64 -4.80
N SER A 99 15.52 16.64 -5.52
CA SER A 99 15.57 17.99 -4.97
C SER A 99 14.15 18.54 -4.84
N PHE A 100 13.88 19.34 -3.82
CA PHE A 100 12.63 20.11 -3.76
C PHE A 100 12.53 21.11 -4.92
N LEU A 101 13.66 21.52 -5.50
CA LEU A 101 13.71 22.37 -6.69
C LEU A 101 13.16 21.67 -7.94
N SER A 102 13.07 20.33 -7.96
CA SER A 102 12.46 19.60 -9.08
C SER A 102 11.01 20.02 -9.31
N ALA A 103 10.29 20.41 -8.25
CA ALA A 103 8.93 20.89 -8.37
C ALA A 103 8.81 22.22 -9.14
N ILE A 104 9.82 23.08 -8.98
CA ILE A 104 9.90 24.37 -9.67
C ILE A 104 10.38 24.16 -11.11
N ALA A 105 11.31 23.22 -11.32
CA ALA A 105 11.79 22.87 -12.66
C ALA A 105 10.72 22.19 -13.53
N HIS A 106 9.81 21.41 -12.92
CA HIS A 106 8.74 20.68 -13.61
C HIS A 106 7.35 21.07 -13.05
N PRO A 107 6.88 22.31 -13.25
CA PRO A 107 5.67 22.81 -12.61
C PRO A 107 4.40 22.10 -13.12
N VAL A 108 4.35 21.78 -14.43
CA VAL A 108 3.21 21.06 -15.03
C VAL A 108 3.11 19.65 -14.46
N GLU A 109 4.24 18.93 -14.38
CA GLU A 109 4.27 17.59 -13.78
C GLU A 109 3.94 17.63 -12.29
N THR A 110 4.31 18.69 -11.58
CA THR A 110 3.98 18.88 -10.16
C THR A 110 2.48 19.06 -9.96
N VAL A 111 1.83 19.88 -10.79
CA VAL A 111 0.37 20.03 -10.77
C VAL A 111 -0.30 18.73 -11.17
N HIS A 112 0.20 18.04 -12.20
CA HIS A 112 -0.32 16.75 -12.63
C HIS A 112 -0.24 15.72 -11.49
N TYR A 113 0.92 15.61 -10.83
CA TYR A 113 1.13 14.76 -9.65
C TYR A 113 0.12 15.10 -8.55
N PHE A 114 0.00 16.38 -8.21
CA PHE A 114 -0.90 16.85 -7.16
C PHE A 114 -2.36 16.46 -7.44
N LEU A 115 -2.85 16.70 -8.65
CA LEU A 115 -4.21 16.33 -9.04
C LEU A 115 -4.39 14.81 -9.05
N ALA A 116 -3.47 14.06 -9.65
CA ALA A 116 -3.49 12.60 -9.64
C ALA A 116 -3.50 12.04 -8.22
N PHE A 117 -2.71 12.59 -7.31
CA PHE A 117 -2.69 12.20 -5.90
C PHE A 117 -4.06 12.38 -5.24
N LEU A 118 -4.74 13.51 -5.47
CA LEU A 118 -6.05 13.78 -4.87
C LEU A 118 -7.15 12.87 -5.43
N GLY A 119 -7.09 12.51 -6.71
CA GLY A 119 -8.07 11.62 -7.33
C GLY A 119 -7.74 10.13 -7.27
N ALA A 120 -6.53 9.74 -6.85
CA ALA A 120 -6.08 8.35 -6.76
C ALA A 120 -7.09 7.39 -6.08
N PRO A 121 -7.79 7.76 -4.99
CA PRO A 121 -8.77 6.86 -4.34
C PRO A 121 -9.96 6.44 -5.23
N LEU A 122 -10.21 7.15 -6.33
CA LEU A 122 -11.31 6.90 -7.28
C LEU A 122 -10.81 6.73 -8.72
N GLY A 123 -9.48 6.67 -8.90
CA GLY A 123 -8.83 6.63 -10.20
C GLY A 123 -8.52 5.23 -10.71
N PHE A 124 -8.83 4.18 -9.95
CA PHE A 124 -8.63 2.76 -10.33
C PHE A 124 -7.27 2.46 -10.97
N GLU A 125 -6.20 3.00 -10.37
CA GLU A 125 -4.81 2.91 -10.86
C GLU A 125 -4.56 3.47 -12.26
N ASN A 126 -5.51 4.23 -12.82
CA ASN A 126 -5.35 4.94 -14.08
C ASN A 126 -4.97 6.40 -13.81
N LEU A 127 -3.78 6.81 -14.28
CA LEU A 127 -3.25 8.15 -14.04
C LEU A 127 -4.15 9.25 -14.60
N THR A 128 -4.61 9.11 -15.84
CA THR A 128 -5.45 10.12 -16.49
C THR A 128 -6.76 10.33 -15.73
N VAL A 129 -7.40 9.22 -15.32
CA VAL A 129 -8.67 9.30 -14.61
C VAL A 129 -8.47 9.86 -13.20
N ALA A 130 -7.41 9.44 -12.49
CA ALA A 130 -7.05 10.01 -11.20
C ALA A 130 -6.83 11.54 -11.30
N THR A 131 -6.15 12.02 -12.34
CA THR A 131 -5.92 13.46 -12.55
C THR A 131 -7.22 14.22 -12.77
N ILE A 132 -8.11 13.71 -13.64
CA ILE A 132 -9.41 14.34 -13.91
C ILE A 132 -10.27 14.37 -12.65
N VAL A 133 -10.40 13.24 -11.97
CA VAL A 133 -11.19 13.13 -10.74
C VAL A 133 -10.62 14.04 -9.65
N GLY A 134 -9.30 14.08 -9.49
CA GLY A 134 -8.64 14.95 -8.52
C GLY A 134 -8.89 16.43 -8.79
N GLY A 135 -8.84 16.85 -10.06
CA GLY A 135 -9.21 18.21 -10.48
C GLY A 135 -10.66 18.56 -10.13
N LEU A 136 -11.60 17.66 -10.45
CA LEU A 136 -13.02 17.85 -10.15
C LEU A 136 -13.29 17.94 -8.64
N VAL A 137 -12.70 17.03 -7.86
CA VAL A 137 -12.85 16.93 -6.41
C VAL A 137 -12.24 18.15 -5.72
N PHE A 138 -11.04 18.55 -6.12
CA PHE A 138 -10.39 19.74 -5.59
C PHE A 138 -11.17 21.02 -5.93
N GLY A 139 -11.58 21.17 -7.19
CA GLY A 139 -12.41 22.29 -7.63
C GLY A 139 -13.74 22.38 -6.90
N PHE A 140 -14.40 21.24 -6.68
CA PHE A 140 -15.64 21.19 -5.92
C PHE A 140 -15.45 21.55 -4.44
N TRP A 141 -14.35 21.12 -3.83
CA TRP A 141 -14.00 21.48 -2.46
C TRP A 141 -13.77 22.98 -2.32
N LEU A 142 -13.05 23.60 -3.27
CA LEU A 142 -12.86 25.06 -3.32
C LEU A 142 -14.19 25.80 -3.50
N PHE A 143 -15.08 25.31 -4.36
CA PHE A 143 -16.40 25.89 -4.56
C PHE A 143 -17.24 25.89 -3.28
N LEU A 144 -17.31 24.75 -2.57
CA LEU A 144 -18.02 24.66 -1.28
C LEU A 144 -17.36 25.56 -0.23
N GLY A 145 -16.02 25.57 -0.15
CA GLY A 145 -15.27 26.45 0.73
C GLY A 145 -15.59 27.93 0.50
N TRP A 146 -15.65 28.36 -0.76
CA TRP A 146 -16.05 29.73 -1.13
C TRP A 146 -17.48 30.05 -0.70
N LYS A 147 -18.44 29.15 -0.92
CA LYS A 147 -19.83 29.34 -0.48
C LYS A 147 -19.93 29.46 1.04
N PHE A 148 -19.24 28.59 1.77
CA PHE A 148 -19.24 28.62 3.24
C PHE A 148 -18.53 29.85 3.80
N PHE A 149 -17.48 30.35 3.16
CA PHE A 149 -16.78 31.57 3.60
C PHE A 149 -17.75 32.76 3.72
N TRP A 150 -18.65 32.95 2.74
CA TRP A 150 -19.63 34.02 2.79
C TRP A 150 -20.72 33.79 3.86
N LEU A 151 -21.14 32.55 4.08
CA LEU A 151 -22.15 32.21 5.10
C LEU A 151 -21.60 32.36 6.52
N VAL A 152 -20.34 31.99 6.74
CA VAL A 152 -19.67 32.07 8.04
C VAL A 152 -19.46 33.52 8.49
N LYS A 153 -19.33 34.47 7.56
CA LYS A 153 -19.33 35.90 7.90
C LYS A 153 -20.62 36.35 8.58
N THR A 154 -21.75 35.72 8.25
CA THR A 154 -23.05 36.03 8.83
C THR A 154 -23.38 35.17 10.05
N ASP A 155 -22.89 33.93 10.10
CA ASP A 155 -23.14 32.98 11.18
C ASP A 155 -21.84 32.25 11.59
N PHE A 156 -21.20 32.73 12.66
CA PHE A 156 -19.97 32.13 13.16
C PHE A 156 -20.19 30.73 13.77
N LEU A 157 -21.39 30.42 14.25
CA LEU A 157 -21.68 29.10 14.81
C LEU A 157 -21.69 28.04 13.70
N LEU A 158 -22.00 28.41 12.45
CA LEU A 158 -21.83 27.52 11.31
C LEU A 158 -20.37 27.05 11.15
N LEU A 159 -19.38 27.91 11.46
CA LEU A 159 -17.97 27.53 11.38
C LEU A 159 -17.63 26.38 12.32
N HIS A 160 -18.25 26.31 13.50
CA HIS A 160 -18.05 25.20 14.44
C HIS A 160 -18.47 23.84 13.85
N ARG A 161 -19.52 23.84 13.02
CA ARG A 161 -19.98 22.64 12.31
C ARG A 161 -19.09 22.27 11.13
N LEU A 162 -18.43 23.25 10.51
CA LEU A 162 -17.62 23.06 9.30
C LEU A 162 -16.15 22.74 9.59
N ILE A 163 -15.57 23.31 10.65
CA ILE A 163 -14.13 23.37 10.86
C ILE A 163 -13.47 21.99 10.90
N GLY A 164 -14.13 21.00 11.52
CA GLY A 164 -13.62 19.62 11.54
C GLY A 164 -13.47 19.02 10.14
N TRP A 165 -14.48 19.18 9.29
CA TRP A 165 -14.48 18.68 7.92
C TRP A 165 -13.52 19.46 7.02
N LEU A 166 -13.45 20.79 7.19
CA LEU A 166 -12.50 21.63 6.46
C LEU A 166 -11.07 21.21 6.76
N ILE A 167 -10.72 20.97 8.04
CA ILE A 167 -9.39 20.55 8.44
C ILE A 167 -9.01 19.19 7.88
N ILE A 168 -9.93 18.23 7.91
CA ILE A 168 -9.72 16.90 7.31
C ILE A 168 -9.45 17.02 5.81
N GLY A 169 -10.17 17.92 5.11
CA GLY A 169 -9.94 18.18 3.68
C GLY A 169 -8.59 18.87 3.41
N VAL A 170 -8.28 19.93 4.16
CA VAL A 170 -7.01 20.66 4.08
C VAL A 170 -5.83 19.72 4.37
N TYR A 171 -5.97 18.79 5.31
CA TYR A 171 -4.95 17.78 5.59
C TYR A 171 -4.62 16.93 4.35
N GLY A 172 -5.64 16.46 3.63
CA GLY A 172 -5.45 15.71 2.37
C GLY A 172 -4.80 16.57 1.28
N ILE A 173 -5.24 17.82 1.13
CA ILE A 173 -4.71 18.78 0.15
C ILE A 173 -3.22 19.10 0.41
N ILE A 174 -2.88 19.51 1.63
CA ILE A 174 -1.48 19.85 1.96
C ILE A 174 -0.59 18.60 1.88
N SER A 175 -1.11 17.43 2.31
CA SER A 175 -0.40 16.15 2.13
C SER A 175 -0.07 15.88 0.68
N GLY A 176 -1.01 16.10 -0.24
CA GLY A 176 -0.78 15.96 -1.68
C GLY A 176 0.24 16.95 -2.22
N ALA A 177 0.13 18.23 -1.82
CA ALA A 177 1.05 19.27 -2.27
C ALA A 177 2.49 19.02 -1.83
N VAL A 178 2.70 18.70 -0.54
CA VAL A 178 4.04 18.39 0.00
C VAL A 178 4.60 17.11 -0.65
N THR A 179 3.76 16.11 -0.89
CA THR A 179 4.18 14.88 -1.56
C THR A 179 4.59 15.14 -3.00
N ALA A 180 3.81 15.92 -3.76
CA ALA A 180 4.15 16.32 -5.13
C ALA A 180 5.50 17.04 -5.17
N VAL A 181 5.70 18.04 -4.30
CA VAL A 181 6.95 18.80 -4.23
C VAL A 181 8.15 17.92 -3.88
N GLY A 182 7.99 16.96 -2.96
CA GLY A 182 9.07 16.08 -2.52
C GLY A 182 9.34 14.87 -3.42
N ARG A 183 8.44 14.53 -4.36
CA ARG A 183 8.47 13.26 -5.08
C ARG A 183 8.29 13.34 -6.59
N VAL A 184 7.92 14.49 -7.17
CA VAL A 184 7.73 14.63 -8.62
C VAL A 184 8.95 14.20 -9.43
N GLY A 185 10.18 14.39 -8.91
CA GLY A 185 11.41 13.93 -9.57
C GLY A 185 11.56 12.41 -9.71
N PHE A 186 10.66 11.60 -9.12
CA PHE A 186 10.56 10.16 -9.37
C PHE A 186 9.58 9.80 -10.50
N GLY A 187 8.87 10.77 -11.06
CA GLY A 187 7.80 10.57 -12.04
C GLY A 187 6.39 10.66 -11.43
N VAL A 188 5.43 11.07 -12.27
CA VAL A 188 4.04 11.33 -11.86
C VAL A 188 3.32 10.06 -11.42
N GLU A 189 3.58 8.92 -12.05
CA GLU A 189 2.95 7.62 -11.72
C GLU A 189 3.06 7.24 -10.23
N GLN A 190 4.08 7.74 -9.54
CA GLN A 190 4.26 7.48 -8.12
C GLN A 190 3.10 8.03 -7.26
N SER A 191 2.34 9.03 -7.74
CA SER A 191 1.19 9.60 -7.04
C SER A 191 0.08 8.59 -6.77
N LEU A 192 0.00 7.53 -7.58
CA LEU A 192 -0.99 6.46 -7.46
C LEU A 192 -0.59 5.37 -6.47
N ALA A 193 0.61 5.46 -5.86
CA ALA A 193 1.07 4.45 -4.92
C ALA A 193 0.06 4.28 -3.77
N PRO A 194 -0.35 3.03 -3.42
CA PRO A 194 -1.43 2.78 -2.44
C PRO A 194 -1.24 3.44 -1.07
N ARG A 195 0.03 3.65 -0.66
CA ARG A 195 0.37 4.35 0.58
C ARG A 195 -0.13 5.81 0.65
N TYR A 196 -0.36 6.44 -0.49
CA TYR A 196 -0.83 7.83 -0.56
C TYR A 196 -2.35 7.96 -0.47
N THR A 197 -3.10 6.90 -0.82
CA THR A 197 -4.54 6.81 -0.60
C THR A 197 -4.92 7.06 0.85
N ALA A 198 -4.06 6.64 1.79
CA ALA A 198 -4.21 6.89 3.21
C ALA A 198 -4.19 8.38 3.60
N PHE A 199 -3.85 9.30 2.69
CA PHE A 199 -3.91 10.75 2.91
C PHE A 199 -4.95 11.42 2.02
N SER A 200 -5.03 11.05 0.74
CA SER A 200 -5.93 11.68 -0.23
C SER A 200 -7.41 11.35 -0.01
N LEU A 201 -7.73 10.17 0.55
CA LEU A 201 -9.12 9.77 0.86
C LEU A 201 -9.86 10.79 1.72
N TYR A 202 -9.15 11.50 2.60
CA TYR A 202 -9.74 12.47 3.53
C TYR A 202 -10.33 13.70 2.85
N LEU A 203 -9.89 14.04 1.63
CA LEU A 203 -10.55 15.06 0.83
C LEU A 203 -11.97 14.63 0.43
N MET A 204 -12.15 13.36 0.06
CA MET A 204 -13.47 12.80 -0.26
C MET A 204 -14.37 12.79 0.97
N VAL A 205 -13.84 12.37 2.12
CA VAL A 205 -14.56 12.39 3.40
C VAL A 205 -15.02 13.82 3.72
N SER A 206 -14.13 14.81 3.61
CA SER A 206 -14.46 16.23 3.80
C SER A 206 -15.62 16.66 2.90
N LEU A 207 -15.55 16.35 1.61
CA LEU A 207 -16.59 16.70 0.63
C LEU A 207 -17.95 16.10 0.95
N VAL A 208 -18.01 14.82 1.33
CA VAL A 208 -19.29 14.15 1.66
C VAL A 208 -20.02 14.90 2.79
N TYR A 209 -19.30 15.23 3.86
CA TYR A 209 -19.90 15.95 4.99
C TYR A 209 -20.19 17.42 4.69
N LEU A 210 -19.32 18.11 3.96
CA LEU A 210 -19.55 19.49 3.53
C LEU A 210 -20.76 19.60 2.60
N LEU A 211 -20.92 18.64 1.67
CA LEU A 211 -22.08 18.56 0.80
C LEU A 211 -23.36 18.31 1.60
N ALA A 212 -23.34 17.40 2.58
CA ALA A 212 -24.50 17.14 3.44
C ALA A 212 -24.93 18.39 4.22
N ILE A 213 -23.98 19.14 4.79
CA ILE A 213 -24.27 20.40 5.49
C ILE A 213 -24.81 21.45 4.51
N PHE A 214 -24.22 21.56 3.32
CA PHE A 214 -24.68 22.49 2.27
C PHE A 214 -26.13 22.19 1.86
N LEU A 215 -26.47 20.92 1.64
CA LEU A 215 -27.82 20.46 1.30
C LEU A 215 -28.84 20.81 2.39
N GLN A 216 -28.49 20.59 3.66
CA GLN A 216 -29.36 20.92 4.78
C GLN A 216 -29.67 22.43 4.80
N LEU A 217 -28.65 23.28 4.62
CA LEU A 217 -28.83 24.74 4.58
C LEU A 217 -29.61 25.19 3.33
N ALA A 218 -29.37 24.57 2.18
CA ALA A 218 -30.08 24.88 0.95
C ALA A 218 -31.55 24.50 1.01
N SER A 219 -31.91 23.37 1.63
CA SER A 219 -33.30 22.93 1.78
C SER A 219 -34.19 23.89 2.58
N GLN A 220 -33.59 24.73 3.42
CA GLN A 220 -34.32 25.74 4.19
C GLN A 220 -34.70 26.98 3.36
N LYS A 221 -34.18 27.14 2.14
CA LYS A 221 -34.46 28.29 1.25
C LYS A 221 -35.27 27.85 0.02
N THR A 222 -36.51 28.33 -0.10
CA THR A 222 -37.60 27.76 -0.93
C THR A 222 -37.34 27.70 -2.45
N ASN A 223 -36.59 28.61 -3.08
CA ASN A 223 -36.59 28.76 -4.55
C ASN A 223 -35.50 28.03 -5.35
N GLN A 224 -34.45 27.47 -4.72
CA GLN A 224 -33.34 26.78 -5.45
C GLN A 224 -33.18 25.29 -5.08
N THR A 225 -34.14 24.72 -4.34
CA THR A 225 -34.02 23.40 -3.71
C THR A 225 -33.97 22.24 -4.70
N LYS A 226 -34.72 22.28 -5.81
CA LYS A 226 -34.81 21.16 -6.76
C LYS A 226 -33.50 20.93 -7.52
N LEU A 227 -32.93 21.97 -8.14
CA LEU A 227 -31.70 21.84 -8.94
C LEU A 227 -30.54 21.33 -8.07
N ILE A 228 -30.32 21.95 -6.90
CA ILE A 228 -29.26 21.56 -5.96
C ILE A 228 -29.43 20.08 -5.55
N LYS A 229 -30.67 19.64 -5.28
CA LYS A 229 -30.98 18.26 -4.91
C LYS A 229 -30.65 17.29 -6.05
N TYR A 230 -31.09 17.56 -7.28
CA TYR A 230 -30.80 16.69 -8.43
C TYR A 230 -29.31 16.65 -8.77
N THR A 231 -28.61 17.78 -8.76
CA THR A 231 -27.16 17.82 -8.98
C THR A 231 -26.43 17.01 -7.91
N SER A 232 -26.87 17.09 -6.66
CA SER A 232 -26.24 16.32 -5.58
C SER A 232 -26.49 14.82 -5.71
N TYR A 233 -27.69 14.40 -6.11
CA TYR A 233 -27.95 12.99 -6.44
C TYR A 233 -27.07 12.50 -7.57
N PHE A 234 -26.92 13.29 -8.63
CA PHE A 234 -26.01 12.96 -9.72
C PHE A 234 -24.56 12.78 -9.22
N LEU A 235 -24.04 13.72 -8.42
CA LEU A 235 -22.68 13.64 -7.86
C LEU A 235 -22.48 12.42 -6.96
N VAL A 236 -23.45 12.10 -6.11
CA VAL A 236 -23.42 10.91 -5.25
C VAL A 236 -23.44 9.64 -6.10
N SER A 237 -24.27 9.58 -7.14
CA SER A 237 -24.30 8.43 -8.07
C SER A 237 -22.96 8.24 -8.78
N VAL A 238 -22.34 9.31 -9.29
CA VAL A 238 -21.01 9.25 -9.92
C VAL A 238 -19.96 8.76 -8.92
N PHE A 239 -19.97 9.29 -7.68
CA PHE A 239 -19.06 8.85 -6.63
C PHE A 239 -19.20 7.35 -6.34
N VAL A 240 -20.43 6.85 -6.18
CA VAL A 240 -20.71 5.43 -5.92
C VAL A 240 -20.22 4.57 -7.09
N LEU A 241 -20.48 4.97 -8.34
CA LEU A 241 -20.03 4.23 -9.52
C LEU A 241 -18.49 4.15 -9.59
N LEU A 242 -17.78 5.26 -9.35
CA LEU A 242 -16.31 5.27 -9.33
C LEU A 242 -15.76 4.40 -8.18
N HIS A 243 -16.43 4.42 -7.02
CA HIS A 243 -16.03 3.60 -5.88
C HIS A 243 -16.23 2.10 -6.15
N ILE A 244 -17.33 1.71 -6.80
CA ILE A 244 -17.56 0.32 -7.21
C ILE A 244 -16.47 -0.14 -8.17
N ASN A 245 -16.17 0.63 -9.23
CA ASN A 245 -15.11 0.30 -10.18
C ASN A 245 -13.74 0.17 -9.51
N THR A 246 -13.42 1.10 -8.60
CA THR A 246 -12.16 1.04 -7.83
C THR A 246 -12.12 -0.19 -6.93
N THR A 247 -13.25 -0.58 -6.34
CA THR A 247 -13.34 -1.78 -5.48
C THR A 247 -13.12 -3.06 -6.29
N ILE A 248 -13.74 -3.17 -7.48
CA ILE A 248 -13.54 -4.32 -8.38
C ILE A 248 -12.07 -4.44 -8.75
N ASN A 249 -11.45 -3.37 -9.25
CA ASN A 249 -10.02 -3.35 -9.57
C ASN A 249 -9.16 -3.67 -8.34
N ALA A 250 -9.51 -3.17 -7.16
CA ALA A 250 -8.77 -3.46 -5.92
C ALA A 250 -8.84 -4.94 -5.54
N VAL A 251 -9.98 -5.61 -5.73
CA VAL A 251 -10.12 -7.05 -5.45
C VAL A 251 -9.23 -7.89 -6.37
N GLU A 252 -9.23 -7.59 -7.66
CA GLU A 252 -8.33 -8.24 -8.63
C GLU A 252 -6.86 -8.03 -8.23
N ARG A 253 -6.47 -6.78 -7.93
CA ARG A 253 -5.10 -6.44 -7.51
C ARG A 253 -4.71 -7.03 -6.17
N MET A 254 -5.65 -7.23 -5.24
CA MET A 254 -5.38 -7.93 -3.98
C MET A 254 -5.00 -9.40 -4.24
N SER A 255 -5.65 -10.06 -5.20
CA SER A 255 -5.29 -11.41 -5.63
C SER A 255 -3.86 -11.46 -6.18
N ASP A 256 -3.55 -10.61 -7.17
CA ASP A 256 -2.20 -10.53 -7.75
C ASP A 256 -1.14 -10.20 -6.71
N ARG A 257 -1.45 -9.28 -5.79
CA ARG A 257 -0.54 -8.88 -4.73
C ARG A 257 -0.26 -10.03 -3.77
N ARG A 258 -1.28 -10.83 -3.42
CA ARG A 258 -1.11 -12.02 -2.59
C ARG A 258 -0.16 -13.00 -3.27
N VAL A 259 -0.33 -13.25 -4.56
CA VAL A 259 0.56 -14.12 -5.35
C VAL A 259 2.01 -13.66 -5.27
N ILE A 260 2.26 -12.37 -5.55
CA ILE A 260 3.61 -11.79 -5.49
C ILE A 260 4.21 -11.93 -4.09
N LEU A 261 3.41 -11.73 -3.04
CA LEU A 261 3.86 -11.85 -1.65
C LEU A 261 4.21 -13.31 -1.28
N LEU A 262 3.40 -14.27 -1.69
CA LEU A 262 3.66 -15.70 -1.48
C LEU A 262 4.91 -16.15 -2.22
N GLN A 263 5.06 -15.77 -3.48
CA GLN A 263 6.29 -16.02 -4.25
C GLN A 263 7.53 -15.37 -3.60
N SER A 264 7.40 -14.13 -3.13
CA SER A 264 8.47 -13.44 -2.40
C SER A 264 8.80 -14.12 -1.07
N LYS A 265 7.78 -14.65 -0.39
CA LYS A 265 7.94 -15.46 0.83
C LYS A 265 8.67 -16.75 0.51
N ALA A 266 8.37 -17.43 -0.60
CA ALA A 266 9.09 -18.61 -1.04
C ALA A 266 10.59 -18.34 -1.22
N CYS A 267 10.92 -17.24 -1.91
CA CYS A 267 12.31 -16.81 -2.08
C CYS A 267 12.99 -16.53 -0.72
N LEU A 268 12.28 -15.89 0.21
CA LEU A 268 12.80 -15.56 1.54
C LEU A 268 13.04 -16.82 2.38
N LEU A 269 12.12 -17.78 2.37
CA LEU A 269 12.25 -19.05 3.11
C LEU A 269 13.44 -19.87 2.59
N ALA A 270 13.66 -19.87 1.28
CA ALA A 270 14.75 -20.60 0.63
C ALA A 270 16.07 -19.80 0.52
N ILE A 271 16.19 -18.66 1.21
CA ILE A 271 17.29 -17.70 1.01
C ILE A 271 18.68 -18.25 1.32
N ASN A 272 18.76 -19.26 2.21
CA ASN A 272 20.03 -19.89 2.60
C ASN A 272 20.41 -21.08 1.69
N VAL A 273 19.46 -21.61 0.90
CA VAL A 273 19.64 -22.87 0.16
C VAL A 273 19.72 -22.65 -1.35
N ILE A 274 19.14 -21.58 -1.89
CA ILE A 274 19.17 -21.29 -3.33
C ILE A 274 20.22 -20.22 -3.64
N PRO A 275 21.12 -20.45 -4.62
CA PRO A 275 22.12 -19.47 -5.02
C PRO A 275 21.49 -18.10 -5.36
N GLN A 276 22.09 -17.04 -4.83
CA GLN A 276 21.60 -15.67 -4.91
C GLN A 276 21.43 -15.21 -6.38
N ASN A 277 20.21 -14.78 -6.76
CA ASN A 277 19.90 -13.58 -7.59
C ASN A 277 18.60 -13.67 -8.42
N GLU A 278 17.99 -14.84 -8.62
CA GLU A 278 16.85 -14.92 -9.56
C GLU A 278 15.48 -14.61 -8.94
N CYS A 279 15.28 -14.98 -7.66
CA CYS A 279 13.95 -14.95 -7.04
C CYS A 279 13.68 -13.63 -6.27
N LEU A 280 14.73 -13.04 -5.67
CA LEU A 280 14.64 -11.79 -4.93
C LEU A 280 14.67 -10.60 -5.92
N VAL A 281 13.50 -10.14 -6.33
CA VAL A 281 13.29 -9.00 -7.28
C VAL A 281 13.90 -7.67 -6.77
N THR A 282 14.46 -7.63 -5.56
CA THR A 282 15.20 -6.48 -5.08
C THR A 282 16.56 -6.41 -5.73
N LYS A 283 16.79 -5.38 -6.56
CA LYS A 283 18.11 -4.94 -7.09
C LYS A 283 19.14 -4.54 -6.00
N ARG A 284 19.04 -5.07 -4.78
CA ARG A 284 19.98 -4.84 -3.67
C ARG A 284 20.93 -6.02 -3.56
N ASN A 285 22.13 -5.74 -3.06
CA ASN A 285 23.01 -6.79 -2.54
C ASN A 285 22.19 -7.67 -1.56
N PRO A 286 22.10 -9.00 -1.78
CA PRO A 286 21.34 -9.92 -0.94
C PRO A 286 21.96 -10.15 0.44
N GLU A 287 23.25 -9.84 0.66
CA GLU A 287 23.93 -10.13 1.93
C GLU A 287 23.28 -9.50 3.18
N PRO A 288 22.90 -8.19 3.19
CA PRO A 288 22.24 -7.61 4.35
C PRO A 288 20.88 -8.24 4.61
N LEU A 289 20.20 -8.70 3.57
CA LEU A 289 18.91 -9.37 3.68
C LEU A 289 19.07 -10.74 4.33
N ILE A 290 20.03 -11.55 3.89
CA ILE A 290 20.34 -12.86 4.48
C ILE A 290 20.67 -12.72 5.96
N LYS A 291 21.55 -11.78 6.31
CA LYS A 291 21.91 -11.53 7.71
C LYS A 291 20.68 -11.15 8.55
N THR A 292 19.85 -10.24 8.04
CA THR A 292 18.64 -9.80 8.73
C THR A 292 17.64 -10.93 8.88
N ALA A 293 17.40 -11.72 7.81
CA ALA A 293 16.48 -12.85 7.82
C ALA A 293 16.89 -13.91 8.85
N ASN A 294 18.17 -14.30 8.89
CA ASN A 294 18.66 -15.28 9.88
C ASN A 294 18.57 -14.77 11.33
N ILE A 295 18.77 -13.46 11.57
CA ILE A 295 18.55 -12.87 12.91
C ILE A 295 17.07 -12.96 13.29
N LEU A 296 16.17 -12.58 12.38
CA LEU A 296 14.73 -12.62 12.62
C LEU A 296 14.21 -14.05 12.82
N ASP A 297 14.72 -15.00 12.06
CA ASP A 297 14.43 -16.43 12.21
C ASP A 297 14.84 -16.94 13.60
N LYS A 298 16.08 -16.65 14.02
CA LYS A 298 16.60 -17.02 15.34
C LYS A 298 15.79 -16.40 16.49
N LEU A 299 15.25 -15.21 16.29
CA LEU A 299 14.39 -14.52 17.26
C LEU A 299 12.93 -15.01 17.24
N GLY A 300 12.55 -15.91 16.31
CA GLY A 300 11.19 -16.42 16.18
C GLY A 300 10.20 -15.45 15.52
N PHE A 301 10.70 -14.44 14.81
CA PHE A 301 9.86 -13.47 14.09
C PHE A 301 9.41 -13.96 12.70
N LEU A 302 9.98 -15.05 12.19
CA LEU A 302 9.58 -15.65 10.91
C LEU A 302 8.71 -16.88 11.15
N GLN A 303 7.57 -16.93 10.48
CA GLN A 303 6.64 -18.06 10.50
C GLN A 303 6.17 -18.39 9.07
N PRO A 304 6.48 -19.58 8.54
CA PRO A 304 7.41 -20.59 9.09
C PRO A 304 8.87 -20.10 9.10
N GLY A 305 9.75 -20.84 9.78
CA GLY A 305 11.17 -20.53 9.83
C GLY A 305 11.90 -20.78 8.51
N LEU A 306 13.13 -20.27 8.39
CA LEU A 306 13.95 -20.43 7.18
C LEU A 306 14.33 -21.89 6.93
N ILE A 307 14.41 -22.26 5.65
CA ILE A 307 14.92 -23.57 5.23
C ILE A 307 16.44 -23.59 5.49
N LYS A 308 16.90 -24.60 6.22
CA LYS A 308 18.30 -24.70 6.70
C LYS A 308 19.18 -25.63 5.87
N SER A 309 18.57 -26.51 5.10
CA SER A 309 19.23 -27.62 4.42
C SER A 309 18.77 -27.70 2.97
N LYS A 310 19.66 -28.13 2.08
CA LYS A 310 19.32 -28.39 0.68
C LYS A 310 18.63 -29.75 0.50
N ASN A 311 18.59 -30.61 1.51
CA ASN A 311 17.86 -31.87 1.42
C ASN A 311 16.36 -31.58 1.48
N ILE A 312 15.63 -31.87 0.39
CA ILE A 312 14.18 -31.59 0.31
C ILE A 312 13.38 -32.40 1.34
N GLN A 313 13.91 -33.55 1.79
CA GLN A 313 13.21 -34.43 2.74
C GLN A 313 12.99 -33.73 4.09
N ASP A 314 13.85 -32.78 4.47
CA ASP A 314 13.68 -31.97 5.69
C ASP A 314 12.41 -31.11 5.66
N ILE A 315 11.91 -30.81 4.46
CA ILE A 315 10.70 -30.01 4.22
C ILE A 315 9.64 -30.77 3.44
N ALA A 316 9.79 -32.07 3.20
CA ALA A 316 8.78 -32.86 2.52
C ALA A 316 7.49 -32.88 3.35
N GLY A 317 6.36 -32.63 2.68
CA GLY A 317 5.03 -32.83 3.24
C GLY A 317 4.59 -34.29 3.11
N GLU A 318 3.62 -34.70 3.92
CA GLU A 318 2.99 -36.01 3.75
C GLU A 318 2.10 -35.96 2.49
N THR A 319 2.44 -36.75 1.47
CA THR A 319 1.62 -36.91 0.26
C THR A 319 0.64 -38.05 0.44
N GLU A 320 -0.66 -37.76 0.41
CA GLU A 320 -1.69 -38.79 0.25
C GLU A 320 -1.65 -39.36 -1.17
N THR A 321 -1.82 -40.68 -1.32
CA THR A 321 -1.66 -41.38 -2.61
C THR A 321 -2.63 -40.90 -3.69
N ASP A 322 -3.77 -40.33 -3.30
CA ASP A 322 -4.82 -39.89 -4.22
C ASP A 322 -4.76 -38.39 -4.54
N VAL A 323 -3.83 -37.65 -3.94
CA VAL A 323 -3.72 -36.20 -4.09
C VAL A 323 -2.65 -35.84 -5.13
N ILE A 324 -3.06 -35.10 -6.16
CA ILE A 324 -2.18 -34.67 -7.25
C ILE A 324 -1.74 -33.22 -7.00
N TYR A 325 -0.46 -33.03 -6.68
CA TYR A 325 0.14 -31.69 -6.52
C TYR A 325 0.63 -31.10 -7.84
N GLY A 326 0.70 -31.89 -8.91
CA GLY A 326 1.05 -31.44 -10.25
C GLY A 326 1.89 -32.43 -11.04
N TYR A 327 2.36 -32.02 -12.22
CA TYR A 327 3.17 -32.84 -13.11
C TYR A 327 4.42 -32.10 -13.58
N PHE A 328 5.53 -32.85 -13.63
CA PHE A 328 6.77 -32.42 -14.26
C PHE A 328 6.80 -32.89 -15.72
N ASP A 329 6.18 -32.10 -16.61
CA ASP A 329 5.94 -32.44 -18.02
C ASP A 329 7.24 -32.83 -18.78
N THR A 330 8.20 -31.91 -18.89
CA THR A 330 9.39 -32.12 -19.74
C THR A 330 10.62 -31.36 -19.25
N VAL A 331 11.80 -31.90 -19.59
CA VAL A 331 13.07 -31.17 -19.56
C VAL A 331 13.74 -31.30 -20.93
N ASN A 332 13.84 -30.19 -21.64
CA ASN A 332 14.42 -30.15 -22.98
C ASN A 332 15.73 -29.37 -22.97
N LYS A 333 16.75 -29.91 -23.63
CA LYS A 333 18.01 -29.21 -23.87
C LYS A 333 17.83 -28.21 -25.00
N ILE A 334 18.05 -26.92 -24.74
CA ILE A 334 17.88 -25.86 -25.75
C ILE A 334 19.21 -25.45 -26.41
N ASP A 335 20.33 -25.62 -25.70
CA ASP A 335 21.68 -25.40 -26.21
C ASP A 335 22.69 -26.33 -25.48
N TYR A 336 23.98 -26.19 -25.74
CA TYR A 336 25.01 -27.05 -25.13
C TYR A 336 25.06 -27.02 -23.60
N ARG A 337 24.61 -25.93 -22.97
CA ARG A 337 24.72 -25.66 -21.53
C ARG A 337 23.38 -25.49 -20.83
N THR A 338 22.28 -25.28 -21.53
CA THR A 338 21.01 -24.85 -20.94
C THR A 338 19.90 -25.87 -21.17
N TYR A 339 19.21 -26.20 -20.07
CA TYR A 339 17.97 -26.96 -20.07
C TYR A 339 16.78 -26.04 -19.80
N VAL A 340 15.62 -26.39 -20.34
CA VAL A 340 14.33 -25.78 -20.02
C VAL A 340 13.40 -26.85 -19.47
N ALA A 341 13.06 -26.70 -18.19
CA ALA A 341 12.07 -27.51 -17.50
C ALA A 341 10.72 -26.80 -17.54
N ASN A 342 9.64 -27.56 -17.69
CA ASN A 342 8.28 -27.06 -17.55
C ASN A 342 7.35 -28.11 -16.94
N GLY A 343 6.23 -27.63 -16.42
CA GLY A 343 5.20 -28.45 -15.80
C GLY A 343 4.05 -27.58 -15.31
N TRP A 344 3.28 -28.13 -14.38
CA TRP A 344 2.28 -27.38 -13.61
C TRP A 344 2.25 -27.87 -12.16
N ALA A 345 1.85 -27.00 -11.23
CA ALA A 345 1.82 -27.29 -9.81
C ALA A 345 0.67 -26.57 -9.09
N ILE A 346 0.01 -27.28 -8.16
CA ILE A 346 -1.12 -26.81 -7.36
C ILE A 346 -0.94 -27.24 -5.89
N LEU A 347 -1.72 -26.63 -5.01
CA LEU A 347 -1.89 -26.97 -3.60
C LEU A 347 -3.37 -27.30 -3.37
N PRO A 348 -3.77 -28.58 -3.54
CA PRO A 348 -5.16 -29.01 -3.51
C PRO A 348 -5.91 -28.64 -2.23
N GLU A 349 -5.24 -28.69 -1.07
CA GLU A 349 -5.80 -28.37 0.24
C GLU A 349 -6.20 -26.90 0.36
N ARG A 350 -5.49 -26.03 -0.36
CA ARG A 350 -5.77 -24.59 -0.45
C ARG A 350 -6.65 -24.24 -1.65
N ASN A 351 -6.91 -25.20 -2.55
CA ASN A 351 -7.60 -25.01 -3.82
C ASN A 351 -6.96 -23.90 -4.68
N GLU A 352 -5.63 -23.80 -4.61
CA GLU A 352 -4.82 -22.74 -5.21
C GLU A 352 -3.63 -23.29 -6.00
N VAL A 353 -3.04 -22.46 -6.85
CA VAL A 353 -1.76 -22.77 -7.50
C VAL A 353 -0.61 -22.72 -6.48
N ALA A 354 0.45 -23.49 -6.72
CA ALA A 354 1.60 -23.51 -5.82
C ALA A 354 2.24 -22.12 -5.65
N ASP A 355 2.75 -21.85 -4.45
CA ASP A 355 3.41 -20.58 -4.13
C ASP A 355 4.78 -20.48 -4.82
N GLY A 356 5.38 -21.63 -5.10
CA GLY A 356 6.56 -21.80 -5.94
C GLY A 356 6.75 -23.27 -6.31
N VAL A 357 7.71 -23.53 -7.19
CA VAL A 357 8.12 -24.90 -7.54
C VAL A 357 9.61 -25.06 -7.28
N ILE A 358 9.98 -26.11 -6.56
CA ILE A 358 11.38 -26.41 -6.26
C ILE A 358 11.86 -27.51 -7.20
N LEU A 359 13.02 -27.31 -7.82
CA LEU A 359 13.71 -28.39 -8.54
C LEU A 359 14.80 -28.98 -7.67
N THR A 360 14.84 -30.31 -7.67
CA THR A 360 15.87 -31.09 -6.99
C THR A 360 16.56 -32.02 -7.97
N TYR A 361 17.81 -32.35 -7.69
CA TYR A 361 18.50 -33.46 -8.33
C TYR A 361 18.77 -34.58 -7.33
N GLU A 362 18.76 -35.83 -7.78
CA GLU A 362 19.15 -36.98 -6.96
C GLU A 362 20.69 -37.08 -6.91
N ASN A 363 21.28 -37.02 -5.72
CA ASN A 363 22.72 -37.18 -5.52
C ASN A 363 23.12 -38.68 -5.54
N THR A 364 24.42 -38.96 -5.39
CA THR A 364 24.95 -40.34 -5.38
C THR A 364 24.46 -41.18 -4.19
N GLU A 365 24.00 -40.53 -3.12
CA GLU A 365 23.46 -41.17 -1.91
C GLU A 365 21.94 -41.40 -2.02
N GLY A 366 21.31 -40.99 -3.13
CA GLY A 366 19.87 -41.09 -3.35
C GLY A 366 19.06 -39.96 -2.71
N GLU A 367 19.71 -38.92 -2.19
CA GLU A 367 19.04 -37.75 -1.61
C GLU A 367 18.67 -36.73 -2.69
N ASP A 368 17.53 -36.09 -2.51
CA ASP A 368 17.03 -35.04 -3.41
C ASP A 368 17.50 -33.66 -2.94
N ILE A 369 18.43 -33.06 -3.69
CA ILE A 369 19.11 -31.82 -3.35
C ILE A 369 18.50 -30.64 -4.11
N ILE A 370 18.03 -29.64 -3.37
CA ILE A 370 17.49 -28.38 -3.88
C ILE A 370 18.56 -27.60 -4.63
N PHE A 371 18.24 -27.18 -5.86
CA PHE A 371 19.11 -26.31 -6.66
C PHE A 371 18.40 -25.13 -7.31
N LYS A 372 17.08 -25.17 -7.52
CA LYS A 372 16.32 -24.08 -8.17
C LYS A 372 14.95 -23.86 -7.52
N LEU A 373 14.47 -22.62 -7.55
CA LEU A 373 13.08 -22.25 -7.21
C LEU A 373 12.49 -21.44 -8.35
N ILE A 374 11.29 -21.84 -8.77
CA ILE A 374 10.50 -21.16 -9.77
C ILE A 374 9.40 -20.35 -9.06
N ASN A 375 9.34 -19.07 -9.37
CA ASN A 375 8.32 -18.12 -8.93
C ASN A 375 7.55 -17.51 -10.11
N GLN A 376 7.66 -18.11 -11.30
CA GLN A 376 6.96 -17.68 -12.50
C GLN A 376 5.77 -18.59 -12.76
N ARG A 377 4.66 -17.98 -13.15
CA ARG A 377 3.41 -18.67 -13.47
C ARG A 377 3.09 -18.51 -14.95
N MET A 378 2.48 -19.54 -15.53
CA MET A 378 2.06 -19.57 -16.92
C MET A 378 0.63 -20.12 -17.03
N PRO A 379 -0.18 -19.62 -17.98
CA PRO A 379 -1.50 -20.17 -18.23
C PRO A 379 -1.47 -21.64 -18.64
N ARG A 380 -2.33 -22.45 -18.02
CA ARG A 380 -2.61 -23.87 -18.30
C ARG A 380 -4.14 -24.10 -18.33
N PRO A 381 -4.81 -23.73 -19.44
CA PRO A 381 -6.26 -23.91 -19.57
C PRO A 381 -6.72 -25.36 -19.37
N SER A 382 -5.91 -26.34 -19.79
CA SER A 382 -6.18 -27.77 -19.63
C SER A 382 -6.27 -28.20 -18.16
N VAL A 383 -5.44 -27.64 -17.29
CA VAL A 383 -5.46 -27.94 -15.83
C VAL A 383 -6.71 -27.34 -15.21
N ARG A 384 -7.04 -26.08 -15.57
CA ARG A 384 -8.29 -25.44 -15.15
C ARG A 384 -9.52 -26.26 -15.54
N GLU A 385 -9.57 -26.76 -16.77
CA GLU A 385 -10.70 -27.55 -17.30
C GLU A 385 -10.80 -28.92 -16.60
N TYR A 386 -9.68 -29.61 -16.42
CA TYR A 386 -9.65 -30.92 -15.78
C TYR A 386 -10.16 -30.89 -14.32
N PHE A 387 -9.81 -29.86 -13.56
CA PHE A 387 -10.21 -29.70 -12.15
C PHE A 387 -11.46 -28.84 -11.94
N ASP A 388 -12.06 -28.29 -13.01
CA ASP A 388 -13.15 -27.29 -12.96
C ASP A 388 -12.88 -26.14 -11.95
N ASN A 389 -11.64 -25.66 -11.90
CA ASN A 389 -11.22 -24.61 -10.98
C ASN A 389 -10.51 -23.47 -11.71
N SER A 390 -11.15 -22.29 -11.72
CA SER A 390 -10.62 -21.09 -12.35
C SER A 390 -9.30 -20.62 -11.73
N SER A 391 -9.06 -20.89 -10.44
CA SER A 391 -7.82 -20.56 -9.74
C SER A 391 -6.60 -21.26 -10.31
N TYR A 392 -6.78 -22.41 -10.99
CA TYR A 392 -5.68 -23.19 -11.58
C TYR A 392 -5.27 -22.74 -12.97
N LEU A 393 -5.85 -21.66 -13.49
CA LEU A 393 -5.48 -21.13 -14.79
C LEU A 393 -3.97 -20.85 -14.87
N ASP A 394 -3.36 -20.27 -13.84
CA ASP A 394 -1.94 -19.91 -13.84
C ASP A 394 -1.08 -20.91 -13.07
N SER A 395 -1.43 -22.21 -13.14
CA SER A 395 -0.71 -23.32 -12.48
C SER A 395 0.57 -23.73 -13.19
N GLY A 396 0.77 -23.30 -14.44
CA GLY A 396 1.93 -23.66 -15.23
C GLY A 396 3.20 -22.99 -14.74
N TRP A 397 4.33 -23.63 -14.97
CA TRP A 397 5.63 -23.06 -14.70
C TRP A 397 6.64 -23.48 -15.76
N GLN A 398 7.63 -22.62 -15.98
CA GLN A 398 8.77 -22.89 -16.86
C GLN A 398 10.00 -22.21 -16.27
N LYS A 399 11.15 -22.89 -16.37
CA LYS A 399 12.42 -22.31 -15.93
C LYS A 399 13.58 -22.95 -16.66
N SER A 400 14.57 -22.11 -16.98
CA SER A 400 15.86 -22.58 -17.46
C SER A 400 16.83 -22.80 -16.30
N PHE A 401 17.72 -23.78 -16.45
CA PHE A 401 18.87 -23.97 -15.60
C PHE A 401 20.07 -24.44 -16.43
N THR A 402 21.29 -24.15 -15.97
CA THR A 402 22.51 -24.56 -16.66
C THR A 402 23.02 -25.91 -16.17
N VAL A 403 23.81 -26.58 -17.01
CA VAL A 403 24.56 -27.81 -16.67
C VAL A 403 25.46 -27.63 -15.45
N GLU A 404 25.85 -26.40 -15.09
CA GLU A 404 26.68 -26.12 -13.91
C GLU A 404 25.89 -26.14 -12.60
N GLU A 405 24.56 -26.06 -12.66
CA GLU A 405 23.68 -26.07 -11.47
C GLU A 405 23.38 -27.49 -10.96
N ILE A 406 23.74 -28.51 -11.74
CA ILE A 406 23.54 -29.94 -11.42
C ILE A 406 24.86 -30.72 -11.53
N PRO A 407 24.99 -31.90 -10.89
CA PRO A 407 26.17 -32.74 -11.03
C PRO A 407 26.41 -33.19 -12.48
N GLN A 408 27.66 -33.49 -12.82
CA GLN A 408 28.00 -34.03 -14.13
C GLN A 408 27.48 -35.46 -14.31
N GLY A 409 26.99 -35.75 -15.52
CA GLY A 409 26.52 -37.08 -15.91
C GLY A 409 25.00 -37.22 -15.87
N ARG A 410 24.55 -38.49 -15.88
CA ARG A 410 23.12 -38.81 -15.92
C ARG A 410 22.48 -38.61 -14.56
N VAL A 411 21.63 -37.60 -14.43
CA VAL A 411 21.04 -37.16 -13.16
C VAL A 411 19.51 -37.19 -13.26
N LYS A 412 18.85 -37.69 -12.21
CA LYS A 412 17.39 -37.58 -12.06
C LYS A 412 17.04 -36.21 -11.50
N VAL A 413 16.11 -35.53 -12.15
CA VAL A 413 15.56 -34.25 -11.73
C VAL A 413 14.10 -34.45 -11.34
N LYS A 414 13.73 -33.95 -10.16
CA LYS A 414 12.37 -33.96 -9.64
C LYS A 414 11.89 -32.53 -9.44
N ALA A 415 10.58 -32.35 -9.41
CA ALA A 415 9.94 -31.08 -9.15
C ALA A 415 8.98 -31.23 -7.97
N TRP A 416 8.83 -30.17 -7.19
CA TRP A 416 8.01 -30.15 -5.99
C TRP A 416 7.14 -28.89 -5.92
N ALA A 417 5.85 -29.03 -5.65
CA ALA A 417 4.99 -27.91 -5.28
C ALA A 417 5.39 -27.40 -3.88
N PHE A 418 5.60 -26.09 -3.73
CA PHE A 418 6.01 -25.51 -2.46
C PHE A 418 4.87 -24.68 -1.84
N ASP A 419 4.56 -24.97 -0.57
CA ASP A 419 3.62 -24.23 0.26
C ASP A 419 4.37 -23.35 1.27
N THR A 420 4.23 -22.04 1.13
CA THR A 420 4.93 -21.07 1.97
C THR A 420 4.26 -20.81 3.30
N GLU A 421 3.02 -21.26 3.50
CA GLU A 421 2.32 -21.14 4.78
C GLU A 421 2.86 -22.18 5.77
N THR A 422 3.14 -23.40 5.30
CA THR A 422 3.67 -24.50 6.11
C THR A 422 5.18 -24.73 5.94
N ALA A 423 5.80 -24.12 4.92
CA ALA A 423 7.15 -24.44 4.45
C ALA A 423 7.32 -25.92 4.08
N LYS A 424 6.27 -26.54 3.53
CA LYS A 424 6.31 -27.91 3.05
C LYS A 424 6.40 -27.99 1.52
N ALA A 425 7.05 -29.04 1.04
CA ALA A 425 7.20 -29.34 -0.37
C ALA A 425 6.56 -30.69 -0.70
N PHE A 426 5.81 -30.76 -1.79
CA PHE A 426 5.06 -31.95 -2.22
C PHE A 426 5.52 -32.38 -3.60
N LEU A 427 5.85 -33.66 -3.76
CA LEU A 427 6.43 -34.18 -4.99
C LEU A 427 5.44 -34.10 -6.15
N LEU A 428 5.88 -33.61 -7.31
CA LEU A 428 5.09 -33.65 -8.53
C LEU A 428 5.21 -35.02 -9.20
N ASN A 429 4.17 -35.39 -9.95
CA ASN A 429 4.19 -36.61 -10.75
C ASN A 429 5.23 -36.51 -11.87
N GLN A 430 5.86 -37.66 -12.17
CA GLN A 430 6.96 -37.85 -13.11
C GLN A 430 8.33 -37.35 -12.61
N THR A 431 9.37 -38.06 -13.03
CA THR A 431 10.78 -37.72 -12.80
C THR A 431 11.46 -37.66 -14.15
N GLN A 432 12.28 -36.64 -14.35
CA GLN A 432 12.96 -36.38 -15.61
C GLN A 432 14.44 -36.77 -15.48
N ILE A 433 15.06 -37.25 -16.55
CA ILE A 433 16.47 -37.63 -16.54
C ILE A 433 17.22 -36.75 -17.54
N VAL A 434 18.27 -36.09 -17.08
CA VAL A 434 19.14 -35.21 -17.89
C VAL A 434 20.58 -35.74 -17.88
N ASN A 435 21.37 -35.34 -18.88
CA ASN A 435 22.75 -35.81 -19.09
C ASN A 435 23.77 -34.67 -19.14
#